data_AF-A0A6C0I9H9-F1
#
_entry.id   AF-A0A6C0I9H9-F1
#
_cell.length_a   1.000
_cell.length_b   1.000
_cell.length_c   1.000
_cell.angle_alpha   90.00
_cell.angle_beta   90.00
_cell.angle_gamma   90.00
#
_symmetry.space_group_name_H-M   'P 1'
#
loop_
_entity.id
_entity.type
_entity.pdbx_description
1 polymer ?
#
loop_
_entity_poly.entity_id
_entity_poly.type
_entity_poly.pdbx_seq_one_letter_code
_entity_poly.pdbx_strand_id
1 'polypeptide(L)'
;MELVVEPDIYSPSINDSGLYVDKVPPFNYIKKGLVCPCGSRKDKIYESHSVFVAHTKTKAHQKWIESLNLNRANFYVELEKSKEVISNQRLIIAKLEKDINNKIMTIDYLTQQIHKTQTSSTNLSATSSINLLDFD
;
A
#
# COMPACT_ATOMS: atom_id res chain seq x y z
N MET A 1 -9.68 -34.19 -30.47
CA MET A 1 -8.66 -33.88 -29.47
C MET A 1 -9.39 -33.33 -28.27
N GLU A 2 -9.56 -34.15 -27.22
CA GLU A 2 -10.22 -33.73 -25.99
C GLU A 2 -9.21 -32.89 -25.21
N LEU A 3 -9.54 -31.62 -24.92
CA LEU A 3 -8.67 -30.77 -24.12
C LEU A 3 -8.53 -31.42 -22.74
N VAL A 4 -7.30 -31.69 -22.31
CA VAL A 4 -7.02 -32.12 -20.94
C VAL A 4 -7.26 -30.91 -20.06
N VAL A 5 -8.45 -30.84 -19.45
CA VAL A 5 -8.82 -29.76 -18.53
C VAL A 5 -8.53 -30.20 -17.11
N GLU A 6 -7.89 -29.33 -16.33
CA GLU A 6 -7.66 -29.54 -14.91
C GLU A 6 -8.97 -29.46 -14.11
N PRO A 7 -9.07 -30.11 -12.93
CA PRO A 7 -10.21 -29.95 -12.03
C PRO A 7 -10.34 -28.51 -11.52
N ASP A 8 -11.58 -28.05 -11.33
CA ASP A 8 -11.83 -26.72 -10.80
C ASP A 8 -11.46 -26.63 -9.31
N ILE A 9 -11.06 -25.44 -8.87
CA ILE A 9 -10.79 -25.16 -7.45
C ILE A 9 -12.00 -24.48 -6.82
N TYR A 10 -12.48 -25.02 -5.70
CA TYR A 10 -13.60 -24.44 -4.96
C TYR A 10 -13.23 -23.08 -4.36
N SER A 11 -14.13 -22.12 -4.56
CA SER A 11 -14.14 -20.84 -3.88
C SER A 11 -15.48 -20.63 -3.18
N PRO A 12 -15.52 -20.26 -1.89
CA PRO A 12 -16.74 -19.93 -1.19
C PRO A 12 -17.42 -18.68 -1.77
N SER A 13 -18.73 -18.58 -1.62
CA SER A 13 -19.46 -17.37 -2.02
C SER A 13 -19.47 -16.33 -0.91
N ILE A 14 -19.72 -15.07 -1.26
CA ILE A 14 -19.91 -13.99 -0.30
C ILE A 14 -21.42 -13.72 -0.17
N ASN A 15 -21.94 -13.62 1.05
CA ASN A 15 -23.33 -13.25 1.31
C ASN A 15 -23.52 -11.71 1.34
N ASP A 16 -24.76 -11.25 1.53
CA ASP A 16 -25.07 -9.81 1.54
C ASP A 16 -24.39 -9.06 2.69
N SER A 17 -24.03 -9.76 3.77
CA SER A 17 -23.24 -9.22 4.89
C SER A 17 -21.73 -9.20 4.62
N GLY A 18 -21.28 -9.66 3.45
CA GLY A 18 -19.87 -9.71 3.10
C GLY A 18 -19.10 -10.90 3.71
N LEU A 19 -19.77 -11.88 4.30
CA LEU A 19 -19.14 -13.07 4.88
C LEU A 19 -19.03 -14.19 3.85
N TYR A 20 -17.91 -14.92 3.89
CA TYR A 20 -17.73 -16.16 3.15
C TYR A 20 -18.70 -17.22 3.70
N VAL A 21 -19.47 -17.80 2.79
CA VAL A 21 -20.46 -18.84 3.04
C VAL A 21 -20.34 -19.95 2.01
N ASP A 22 -20.64 -21.17 2.43
CA ASP A 22 -20.67 -22.30 1.52
C ASP A 22 -21.88 -22.26 0.60
N LYS A 23 -21.61 -22.17 -0.70
CA LYS A 23 -22.59 -22.41 -1.76
C LYS A 23 -21.97 -23.40 -2.73
N VAL A 24 -22.37 -24.66 -2.60
CA VAL A 24 -21.85 -25.73 -3.45
C VAL A 24 -22.33 -25.52 -4.89
N PRO A 25 -21.43 -25.45 -5.87
CA PRO A 25 -21.81 -25.28 -7.27
C PRO A 25 -22.52 -26.55 -7.80
N PRO A 26 -23.42 -26.40 -8.79
CA PRO A 26 -24.04 -27.56 -9.43
C PRO A 26 -23.00 -28.37 -10.23
N PHE A 27 -22.86 -29.65 -9.88
CA PHE A 27 -21.88 -30.57 -10.51
C PHE A 27 -22.20 -30.93 -11.96
N ASN A 28 -23.38 -30.54 -12.45
CA ASN A 28 -23.82 -30.75 -13.83
C ASN A 28 -22.89 -30.08 -14.85
N TYR A 29 -22.18 -29.03 -14.43
CA TYR A 29 -21.23 -28.28 -15.26
C TYR A 29 -19.76 -28.60 -14.93
N ILE A 30 -19.50 -29.38 -13.87
CA ILE A 30 -18.15 -29.71 -13.38
C ILE A 30 -17.81 -31.14 -13.83
N LYS A 31 -17.12 -31.26 -14.98
CA LYS A 31 -16.84 -32.56 -15.59
C LYS A 31 -15.63 -33.31 -15.01
N LYS A 32 -14.68 -32.59 -14.38
CA LYS A 32 -13.42 -33.15 -13.85
C LYS A 32 -13.39 -33.20 -12.32
N GLY A 33 -14.54 -32.96 -11.68
CA GLY A 33 -14.64 -32.82 -10.24
C GLY A 33 -14.09 -31.48 -9.73
N LEU A 34 -14.17 -31.31 -8.42
CA LEU A 34 -13.83 -30.08 -7.71
C LEU A 34 -12.75 -30.36 -6.66
N VAL A 35 -11.83 -29.43 -6.44
CA VAL A 35 -10.78 -29.52 -5.42
C VAL A 35 -11.03 -28.45 -4.34
N CYS A 36 -11.05 -28.84 -3.06
CA CYS A 36 -11.10 -27.85 -1.97
C CYS A 36 -9.69 -27.48 -1.50
N PRO A 37 -9.35 -26.18 -1.43
CA PRO A 37 -8.10 -25.71 -0.81
C PRO A 37 -7.94 -26.09 0.66
N CYS A 38 -9.06 -26.36 1.34
CA CYS A 38 -9.12 -26.75 2.74
C CYS A 38 -8.73 -28.21 3.01
N GLY A 39 -8.65 -29.05 1.96
CA GLY A 39 -8.32 -30.46 2.08
C GLY A 39 -6.86 -30.67 2.48
N SER A 40 -6.60 -31.64 3.38
CA SER A 40 -5.23 -32.01 3.75
C SER A 40 -4.42 -32.62 2.59
N ARG A 41 -5.11 -33.11 1.55
CA ARG A 41 -4.51 -33.66 0.33
C ARG A 41 -4.83 -32.73 -0.84
N LYS A 42 -3.79 -32.13 -1.43
CA LYS A 42 -3.93 -31.21 -2.56
C LYS A 42 -4.53 -31.86 -3.81
N ASP A 43 -4.30 -33.16 -3.98
CA ASP A 43 -4.77 -33.92 -5.14
C ASP A 43 -6.16 -34.56 -4.93
N LYS A 44 -6.84 -34.25 -3.81
CA LYS A 44 -8.16 -34.83 -3.55
C LYS A 44 -9.21 -34.14 -4.42
N ILE A 45 -9.67 -34.87 -5.42
CA ILE A 45 -10.79 -34.50 -6.27
C ILE A 45 -12.10 -35.04 -5.67
N TYR A 46 -13.10 -34.16 -5.61
CA TYR A 46 -14.48 -34.48 -5.26
C TYR A 46 -15.27 -34.61 -6.55
N GLU A 47 -15.71 -35.81 -6.88
CA GLU A 47 -16.31 -36.13 -8.19
C GLU A 47 -17.82 -35.87 -8.24
N SER A 48 -18.47 -35.79 -7.09
CA SER A 48 -19.91 -35.61 -7.02
C SER A 48 -20.32 -34.62 -5.94
N HIS A 49 -21.50 -34.03 -6.16
CA HIS A 49 -22.10 -33.05 -5.27
C HIS A 49 -22.28 -33.60 -3.85
N SER A 50 -22.76 -34.83 -3.68
CA SER A 50 -22.99 -35.44 -2.36
C SER A 50 -21.68 -35.59 -1.57
N VAL A 51 -20.60 -36.01 -2.22
CA VAL A 51 -19.28 -36.17 -1.59
C VAL A 51 -18.71 -34.81 -1.19
N PHE A 52 -18.87 -33.80 -2.05
CA PHE A 52 -18.44 -32.45 -1.73
C PHE A 52 -19.25 -31.80 -0.60
N VAL A 53 -20.58 -31.99 -0.58
CA VAL A 53 -21.45 -31.52 0.52
C VAL A 53 -21.11 -32.21 1.84
N ALA A 54 -20.76 -33.50 1.83
CA ALA A 54 -20.29 -34.17 3.03
C ALA A 54 -18.98 -33.54 3.54
N HIS A 55 -18.10 -33.16 2.63
CA HIS A 55 -16.85 -32.48 2.95
C HIS A 55 -17.05 -31.07 3.53
N THR A 56 -17.96 -30.25 2.98
CA THR A 56 -18.22 -28.90 3.53
C THR A 56 -18.72 -28.93 4.97
N LYS A 57 -19.33 -30.03 5.40
CA LYS A 57 -19.77 -30.26 6.79
C LYS A 57 -18.65 -30.71 7.74
N THR A 58 -17.44 -30.97 7.24
CA THR A 58 -16.33 -31.38 8.10
C THR A 58 -15.78 -30.20 8.89
N LYS A 59 -15.27 -30.48 10.10
CA LYS A 59 -14.65 -29.45 10.97
C LYS A 59 -13.48 -28.73 10.30
N ALA A 60 -12.72 -29.43 9.45
CA ALA A 60 -11.59 -28.84 8.73
C ALA A 60 -12.06 -27.75 7.75
N HIS A 61 -13.12 -28.04 6.98
CA HIS A 61 -13.71 -27.08 6.05
C HIS A 61 -14.35 -25.90 6.78
N GLN A 62 -15.13 -26.16 7.83
CA GLN A 62 -15.76 -25.11 8.63
C GLN A 62 -14.71 -24.16 9.24
N LYS A 63 -13.62 -24.69 9.82
CA LYS A 63 -12.51 -23.88 10.32
C LYS A 63 -11.82 -23.06 9.24
N TRP A 64 -11.74 -23.58 8.01
CA TRP A 64 -11.20 -22.84 6.88
C TRP A 64 -12.09 -21.65 6.49
N ILE A 65 -13.41 -21.84 6.44
CA ILE A 65 -14.35 -20.72 6.21
C ILE A 65 -14.27 -19.68 7.34
N GLU A 66 -14.21 -20.12 8.60
CA GLU A 66 -14.01 -19.25 9.76
C GLU A 66 -12.71 -18.45 9.65
N SER A 67 -11.61 -19.07 9.23
CA SER A 67 -10.32 -18.38 9.07
C SER A 67 -10.33 -17.37 7.93
N LEU A 68 -11.03 -17.65 6.82
CA LEU A 68 -11.24 -16.68 5.74
C LEU A 68 -12.00 -15.44 6.24
N ASN A 69 -13.06 -15.65 7.04
CA ASN A 69 -13.84 -14.56 7.62
C ASN A 69 -13.04 -13.77 8.67
N LEU A 70 -12.24 -14.45 9.50
CA LEU A 70 -11.35 -13.81 10.47
C LEU A 70 -10.28 -12.97 9.77
N ASN A 71 -9.63 -13.51 8.74
CA ASN A 71 -8.63 -12.79 7.95
C ASN A 71 -9.22 -11.55 7.28
N ARG A 72 -10.46 -11.62 6.80
CA ARG A 72 -11.17 -10.45 6.25
C ARG A 72 -11.38 -9.37 7.32
N ALA A 73 -11.85 -9.75 8.51
CA ALA A 73 -12.05 -8.81 9.61
C ALA A 73 -10.71 -8.15 10.02
N ASN A 74 -9.64 -8.95 10.10
CA ASN A 74 -8.29 -8.45 10.39
C ASN A 74 -7.81 -7.48 9.31
N PHE A 75 -7.97 -7.83 8.02
CA PHE A 75 -7.59 -6.96 6.90
C PHE A 75 -8.30 -5.62 6.94
N TYR A 76 -9.60 -5.58 7.30
CA TYR A 76 -10.33 -4.34 7.44
C TYR A 76 -9.76 -3.44 8.56
N VAL A 77 -9.45 -4.03 9.72
CA VAL A 77 -8.85 -3.29 10.84
C VAL A 77 -7.45 -2.77 10.49
N GLU A 78 -6.63 -3.58 9.82
CA GLU A 78 -5.32 -3.16 9.34
C GLU A 78 -5.39 -2.05 8.30
N LEU A 79 -6.35 -2.13 7.38
CA LEU A 79 -6.60 -1.10 6.37
C LEU A 79 -6.97 0.23 7.04
N GLU A 80 -7.82 0.20 8.06
CA GLU A 80 -8.23 1.42 8.76
C GLU A 80 -7.06 2.07 9.51
N LYS A 81 -6.24 1.26 10.23
CA LYS A 81 -4.99 1.73 10.84
C LYS A 81 -4.03 2.30 9.81
N SER A 82 -3.92 1.66 8.63
CA SER A 82 -3.07 2.13 7.54
C SER A 82 -3.51 3.51 7.03
N LYS A 83 -4.83 3.74 6.87
CA LYS A 83 -5.35 5.06 6.49
C LYS A 83 -5.02 6.14 7.51
N GLU A 84 -5.12 5.83 8.81
CA GLU A 84 -4.76 6.76 9.89
C GLU A 84 -3.27 7.14 9.81
N VAL A 85 -2.39 6.15 9.63
CA VAL A 85 -0.95 6.38 9.45
C VAL A 85 -0.67 7.26 8.24
N ILE A 86 -1.31 6.98 7.10
CA ILE A 86 -1.15 7.79 5.87
C ILE A 86 -1.60 9.24 6.10
N SER A 87 -2.71 9.45 6.80
CA SER A 87 -3.19 10.79 7.14
C SER A 87 -2.18 11.56 7.99
N ASN A 88 -1.64 10.92 9.03
CA ASN A 88 -0.62 11.51 9.90
C ASN A 88 0.67 11.82 9.15
N GLN A 89 1.11 10.91 8.27
CA GLN A 89 2.28 11.12 7.41
C GLN A 89 2.10 12.34 6.50
N ARG A 90 0.92 12.51 5.88
CA ARG A 90 0.61 13.69 5.05
C ARG A 90 0.70 14.99 5.85
N LEU A 91 0.21 15.01 7.08
CA LEU A 91 0.29 16.19 7.96
C LEU A 91 1.76 16.54 8.28
N ILE A 92 2.57 15.53 8.61
CA ILE A 92 3.99 15.71 8.91
C ILE A 92 4.72 16.26 7.68
N ILE A 93 4.48 15.68 6.50
CA ILE A 93 5.07 16.15 5.24
C ILE A 93 4.71 17.62 4.99
N ALA A 94 3.43 17.98 5.07
CA ALA A 94 2.99 19.37 4.86
C ALA A 94 3.65 20.36 5.84
N LYS A 95 3.84 19.95 7.10
CA LYS A 95 4.54 20.76 8.11
C LYS A 95 6.02 20.94 7.73
N LEU A 96 6.69 19.85 7.37
CA LEU A 96 8.10 19.87 6.99
C LEU A 96 8.32 20.70 5.71
N GLU A 97 7.43 20.60 4.73
CA GLU A 97 7.48 21.42 3.51
C GLU A 97 7.39 22.93 3.83
N LYS A 98 6.49 23.31 4.74
CA LYS A 98 6.38 24.69 5.21
C LYS A 98 7.66 25.15 5.92
N ASP A 99 8.19 24.32 6.82
CA ASP A 99 9.41 24.65 7.58
C ASP A 99 10.63 24.78 6.65
N ILE A 100 10.74 23.93 5.62
CA ILE A 100 11.78 24.02 4.60
C ILE A 100 11.65 25.32 3.81
N ASN A 101 10.45 25.67 3.34
CA ASN A 101 10.24 26.92 2.61
C ASN A 101 10.61 28.16 3.44
N ASN A 102 10.24 28.18 4.72
CA ASN A 102 10.64 29.27 5.63
C ASN A 102 12.16 29.37 5.78
N LYS A 103 12.85 28.23 5.89
CA LYS A 103 14.32 28.18 5.99
C LYS A 103 14.98 28.66 4.70
N ILE A 104 14.46 28.27 3.54
CA ILE A 104 14.96 28.74 2.22
C ILE A 104 14.82 30.26 2.12
N MET A 105 13.64 30.82 2.42
CA MET A 105 13.44 32.28 2.42
C MET A 105 14.41 33.02 3.36
N THR A 106 14.66 32.44 4.54
CA THR A 106 15.61 33.01 5.51
C THR A 106 17.03 32.98 4.96
N ILE A 107 17.46 31.88 4.35
CA ILE A 107 18.77 31.75 3.71
C ILE A 107 18.90 32.78 2.59
N ASP A 108 17.91 32.89 1.69
CA ASP A 108 17.93 33.84 0.58
C ASP A 108 18.05 35.29 1.08
N TYR A 109 17.28 35.64 2.10
CA TYR A 109 17.35 36.96 2.72
C TYR A 109 18.74 37.25 3.30
N LEU A 110 19.30 36.33 4.08
CA LEU A 110 20.62 36.51 4.70
C LEU A 110 21.73 36.56 3.63
N THR A 111 21.65 35.72 2.60
CA THR A 111 22.58 35.73 1.46
C THR A 111 22.56 37.08 0.74
N GLN A 112 21.37 37.67 0.51
CA GLN A 112 21.25 39.00 -0.07
C GLN A 112 21.86 40.10 0.81
N GLN A 113 21.69 40.02 2.14
CA GLN A 113 22.29 40.97 3.08
C GLN A 113 23.82 40.91 3.07
N ILE A 114 24.39 39.70 3.00
CA ILE A 114 25.85 39.51 2.87
C ILE A 114 26.37 40.14 1.58
N HIS A 115 25.72 39.89 0.45
CA HIS A 115 26.12 40.47 -0.83
C HIS A 115 26.07 42.00 -0.81
N LYS A 116 25.00 42.61 -0.28
CA LYS A 116 24.89 44.07 -0.12
C LYS A 116 26.03 44.64 0.72
N THR A 117 26.40 43.95 1.80
CA THR A 117 27.47 44.37 2.71
C THR A 117 28.84 44.30 2.02
N GLN A 118 29.10 43.25 1.22
CA GLN A 118 30.32 43.11 0.43
C GLN A 118 30.45 44.16 -0.68
N THR A 119 29.37 44.47 -1.40
CA THR A 119 29.39 45.50 -2.45
C THR A 119 29.58 46.91 -1.89
N SER A 120 29.02 47.20 -0.71
CA SER A 120 29.22 48.50 -0.05
C SER A 120 30.65 48.67 0.47
N SER A 121 31.28 47.59 0.94
CA SER A 121 32.69 47.63 1.41
C SER A 121 33.71 47.71 0.28
N THR A 122 33.41 47.18 -0.92
CA THR A 122 34.29 47.36 -2.11
C THR A 122 34.25 48.78 -2.67
N ASN A 123 33.09 49.45 -2.65
CA ASN A 123 32.99 50.83 -3.14
C ASN A 123 33.66 51.86 -2.21
N LEU A 124 33.75 51.59 -0.90
CA LEU A 124 34.50 52.44 0.04
C LEU A 124 36.03 52.34 -0.14
N SER A 125 36.54 51.25 -0.71
CA SER A 125 37.98 51.07 -0.99
C SER A 125 38.42 51.61 -2.36
N ALA A 126 37.47 51.98 -3.24
CA ALA A 126 37.78 52.52 -4.58
C ALA A 126 37.96 54.04 -4.61
N THR A 127 37.59 54.76 -3.54
CA THR A 127 37.67 56.23 -3.43
C THR A 127 38.89 56.74 -2.65
N SER A 128 39.78 55.87 -2.17
CA SER A 128 40.94 56.25 -1.34
C SER A 128 42.31 55.96 -1.96
N SER A 129 42.41 55.67 -3.27
CA SER A 129 43.68 55.78 -3.99
C SER A 129 43.82 57.18 -4.59
N ILE A 130 44.05 58.18 -3.74
CA ILE A 130 44.75 59.39 -4.17
C ILE A 130 46.13 58.92 -4.62
N ASN A 131 46.39 58.94 -5.93
CA ASN A 131 47.71 58.66 -6.48
C ASN A 131 48.67 59.75 -5.97
N LEU A 132 49.46 59.40 -4.94
CA LEU A 132 50.46 60.26 -4.28
C LEU A 132 51.80 60.31 -5.05
N LEU A 133 51.83 59.88 -6.32
CA LEU A 133 53.06 59.79 -7.12
C LEU A 133 53.00 60.56 -8.44
N ASP A 134 52.09 61.52 -8.58
CA ASP A 134 52.05 62.43 -9.74
C ASP A 134 52.60 63.81 -9.34
N PHE A 135 53.92 63.86 -9.16
CA PHE A 135 54.70 65.11 -9.13
C PHE A 135 55.84 64.98 -10.14
N ASP A 136 55.88 65.97 -11.05
CA ASP A 136 56.79 66.27 -12.17
C ASP A 136 56.65 65.48 -13.48
#